data_AF-V2WUF0-F1
#
_entry.id   AF-V2WUF0-F1
#
_cell.length_a   1.000
_cell.length_b   1.000
_cell.length_c   1.000
_cell.angle_alpha   90.00
_cell.angle_beta   90.00
_cell.angle_gamma   90.00
#
_symmetry.space_group_name_H-M   'P 1'
#
loop_
_entity.id
_entity.type
_entity.pdbx_description
1 polymer ?
#
loop_
_entity_poly.entity_id
_entity_poly.type
_entity_poly.pdbx_seq_one_letter_code
_entity_poly.pdbx_strand_id
1 'polypeptide(L)'
;MVCSFAAWIAQIKFTTMRFLLLSKAEEEGNVYCFQILDLNDRGFLFKIGHTSRPLDEWQKEWDAKCNLYVHVWYLGIPVSASHCIKQLIHLSLEAHGIERVWNLCPKCGVHYNEIFCLPSADAWETMI
;
A
#
# COMPACT_ATOMS: atom_id res chain seq x y z
N MET A 1 12.84 -36.38 7.88
CA MET A 1 12.65 -34.97 8.27
C MET A 1 11.18 -34.64 8.10
N VAL A 2 10.47 -34.48 9.22
CA VAL A 2 9.01 -34.36 9.25
C VAL A 2 8.64 -32.88 9.36
N CYS A 3 8.53 -32.18 8.23
CA CYS A 3 7.75 -30.95 8.14
C CYS A 3 6.31 -31.35 7.79
N SER A 4 5.63 -31.98 8.75
CA SER A 4 4.64 -31.36 9.63
C SER A 4 3.36 -31.03 8.86
N PHE A 5 2.42 -31.97 8.92
CA PHE A 5 1.02 -31.80 8.52
C PHE A 5 0.41 -30.49 9.05
N ALA A 6 0.92 -29.97 10.18
CA ALA A 6 0.54 -28.69 10.74
C ALA A 6 0.99 -27.49 9.88
N ALA A 7 2.14 -27.54 9.21
CA ALA A 7 2.56 -26.51 8.26
C ALA A 7 1.65 -26.45 7.03
N TRP A 8 1.22 -27.62 6.52
CA TRP A 8 0.28 -27.71 5.42
C TRP A 8 -1.12 -27.20 5.81
N ILE A 9 -1.62 -27.57 7.00
CA ILE A 9 -2.88 -27.02 7.53
C ILE A 9 -2.78 -25.51 7.80
N ALA A 10 -1.64 -25.02 8.28
CA ALA A 10 -1.41 -23.58 8.46
C ALA A 10 -1.43 -22.84 7.12
N GLN A 11 -0.78 -23.38 6.08
CA GLN A 11 -0.79 -22.84 4.72
C GLN A 11 -2.21 -22.78 4.16
N ILE A 12 -3.00 -23.86 4.32
CA ILE A 12 -4.40 -23.89 3.87
C ILE A 12 -5.24 -22.90 4.65
N LYS A 13 -5.13 -22.85 5.98
CA LYS A 13 -5.87 -21.89 6.81
C LYS A 13 -5.52 -20.44 6.46
N PHE A 14 -4.24 -20.16 6.21
CA PHE A 14 -3.76 -18.86 5.77
C PHE A 14 -4.34 -18.50 4.40
N THR A 15 -4.28 -19.44 3.44
CA THR A 15 -4.81 -19.23 2.09
C THR A 15 -6.33 -19.03 2.12
N THR A 16 -7.07 -19.86 2.85
CA THR A 16 -8.52 -19.79 2.97
C THR A 16 -8.98 -18.54 3.74
N MET A 17 -8.32 -18.17 4.85
CA MET A 17 -8.62 -16.90 5.53
C MET A 17 -8.27 -15.69 4.67
N ARG A 18 -7.18 -15.75 3.90
CA ARG A 18 -6.82 -14.73 2.93
C ARG A 18 -7.94 -14.60 1.89
N PHE A 19 -8.38 -15.68 1.24
CA PHE A 19 -9.49 -15.61 0.28
C PHE A 19 -10.81 -15.15 0.90
N LEU A 20 -11.14 -15.57 2.13
CA LEU A 20 -12.40 -15.21 2.80
C LEU A 20 -12.43 -13.74 3.28
N LEU A 21 -11.29 -13.20 3.72
CA LEU A 21 -11.13 -11.79 4.10
C LEU A 21 -11.05 -10.88 2.87
N LEU A 22 -10.46 -11.37 1.77
CA LEU A 22 -10.40 -10.62 0.53
C LEU A 22 -11.77 -10.55 -0.17
N SER A 23 -12.56 -11.63 -0.15
CA SER A 23 -13.86 -11.70 -0.86
C SER A 23 -14.98 -10.87 -0.24
N LYS A 24 -14.93 -10.60 1.08
CA LYS A 24 -15.94 -9.76 1.76
C LYS A 24 -15.70 -8.25 1.65
N ALA A 25 -14.53 -7.85 1.15
CA ALA A 25 -14.11 -6.46 1.00
C ALA A 25 -13.80 -6.09 -0.46
N GLU A 26 -14.37 -6.85 -1.42
CA GLU A 26 -14.27 -6.56 -2.85
C GLU A 26 -15.15 -5.35 -3.19
N GLU A 27 -14.64 -4.18 -2.83
CA GLU A 27 -15.18 -2.92 -3.32
C GLU A 27 -14.44 -2.55 -4.61
N GLU A 28 -15.22 -2.32 -5.66
CA GLU A 28 -14.75 -1.65 -6.87
C GLU A 28 -14.16 -0.29 -6.46
N GLY A 29 -13.01 0.03 -7.03
CA GLY A 29 -12.34 1.27 -6.68
C GLY A 29 -11.04 1.44 -7.44
N ASN A 30 -10.27 2.43 -7.01
CA ASN A 30 -8.96 2.71 -7.55
C ASN A 30 -7.90 2.28 -6.54
N VAL A 31 -6.90 1.53 -7.01
CA VAL A 31 -5.61 1.47 -6.33
C VAL A 31 -4.81 2.66 -6.83
N TYR A 32 -4.24 3.43 -5.90
CA TYR A 32 -3.46 4.63 -6.23
C TYR A 32 -2.13 4.62 -5.50
N CYS A 33 -1.18 5.35 -6.04
CA CYS A 33 0.05 5.66 -5.34
C CYS A 33 0.43 7.13 -5.56
N PHE A 34 1.22 7.64 -4.64
CA PHE A 34 1.89 8.92 -4.81
C PHE A 34 3.24 8.91 -4.11
N GLN A 35 4.18 9.66 -4.69
CA GLN A 35 5.49 9.87 -4.10
C GLN A 35 5.43 11.03 -3.11
N ILE A 36 6.06 10.86 -1.96
CA ILE A 36 6.27 11.91 -0.97
C ILE A 36 7.68 12.46 -1.18
N LEU A 37 7.77 13.73 -1.54
CA LEU A 37 9.03 14.44 -1.68
C LEU A 37 9.35 15.14 -0.35
N ASP A 38 10.23 14.52 0.44
CA ASP A 38 10.88 15.18 1.57
C ASP A 38 12.22 15.77 1.11
N LEU A 39 12.41 17.08 1.29
CA LEU A 39 13.65 17.77 0.93
C LEU A 39 14.84 17.37 1.82
N ASN A 40 14.57 16.76 2.98
CA ASN A 40 15.59 16.37 3.96
C ASN A 40 15.93 14.88 3.93
N ASP A 41 15.09 14.04 3.32
CA ASP A 41 15.26 12.59 3.31
C ASP A 41 15.70 12.10 1.92
N ARG A 42 16.61 11.13 1.88
CA ARG A 42 17.19 10.61 0.61
C ARG A 42 16.43 9.40 0.06
N GLY A 43 15.36 8.98 0.73
CA GLY A 43 14.54 7.83 0.33
C GLY A 43 13.44 8.20 -0.67
N PHE A 44 13.07 7.26 -1.53
CA PHE A 44 11.92 7.40 -2.41
C PHE A 44 10.69 6.87 -1.69
N LEU A 45 10.00 7.74 -0.98
CA LEU A 45 8.83 7.36 -0.18
C LEU A 45 7.58 7.31 -1.06
N PHE A 46 6.91 6.16 -1.08
CA PHE A 46 5.66 5.98 -1.82
C PHE A 46 4.55 5.56 -0.88
N LYS A 47 3.42 6.27 -0.93
CA LYS A 47 2.17 5.78 -0.33
C LYS A 47 1.43 4.94 -1.37
N ILE A 48 0.96 3.76 -0.96
CA ILE A 48 0.14 2.88 -1.79
C ILE A 48 -1.19 2.63 -1.09
N GLY A 49 -2.26 3.16 -1.64
CA GLY A 49 -3.59 3.11 -1.05
C GLY A 49 -4.65 2.57 -2.02
N HIS A 50 -5.87 2.49 -1.52
CA HIS A 50 -7.04 2.25 -2.34
C HIS A 50 -8.17 3.20 -1.92
N THR A 51 -9.11 3.43 -2.82
CA THR A 51 -10.32 4.21 -2.54
C THR A 51 -11.46 3.76 -3.44
N SER A 52 -12.65 3.61 -2.87
CA SER A 52 -13.90 3.37 -3.59
C SER A 52 -14.56 4.69 -4.05
N ARG A 53 -13.97 5.83 -3.67
CA ARG A 53 -14.40 7.19 -4.03
C ARG A 53 -13.64 7.71 -5.26
N PRO A 54 -14.15 8.76 -5.94
CA PRO A 54 -13.40 9.46 -6.98
C PRO A 54 -12.02 9.89 -6.48
N LEU A 55 -10.97 9.62 -7.27
CA LEU A 55 -9.59 9.83 -6.87
C LEU A 55 -9.28 11.33 -6.66
N ASP A 56 -9.91 12.22 -7.42
CA ASP A 56 -9.71 13.66 -7.35
C ASP A 56 -10.27 14.26 -6.04
N GLU A 57 -11.41 13.79 -5.56
CA GLU A 57 -11.95 14.15 -4.24
C GLU A 57 -11.04 13.66 -3.13
N TRP A 58 -10.62 12.39 -3.23
CA TRP A 58 -9.75 11.77 -2.23
C TRP A 58 -8.39 12.48 -2.14
N GLN A 59 -7.81 12.85 -3.29
CA GLN A 59 -6.57 13.62 -3.36
C GLN A 59 -6.70 14.96 -2.64
N LYS A 60 -7.77 15.73 -2.92
CA LYS A 60 -8.02 17.03 -2.26
C LYS A 60 -8.12 16.89 -0.74
N GLU A 61 -8.85 15.88 -0.26
CA GLU A 61 -8.97 15.63 1.18
C GLU A 61 -7.64 15.25 1.82
N TRP A 62 -6.86 14.41 1.15
CA TRP A 62 -5.56 14.00 1.64
C TRP A 62 -4.59 15.18 1.74
N ASP A 63 -4.47 15.97 0.67
CA ASP A 63 -3.59 17.13 0.61
C ASP A 63 -4.02 18.22 1.60
N ALA A 64 -5.33 18.36 1.88
CA ALA A 64 -5.83 19.23 2.96
C ALA A 64 -5.45 18.73 4.36
N LYS A 65 -5.44 17.41 4.58
CA LYS A 65 -5.15 16.80 5.89
C LYS A 65 -3.65 16.79 6.21
N CYS A 66 -2.81 16.57 5.21
CA CYS A 66 -1.36 16.51 5.39
C CYS A 66 -0.63 17.11 4.18
N ASN A 67 -0.26 18.39 4.29
CA ASN A 67 0.58 19.10 3.33
C ASN A 67 1.98 19.39 3.89
N LEU A 68 2.49 18.51 4.77
CA LEU A 68 3.84 18.67 5.32
C LEU A 68 4.91 18.49 4.22
N TYR A 69 4.64 17.58 3.28
CA TYR A 69 5.52 17.25 2.17
C TYR A 69 4.81 17.51 0.85
N VAL A 70 5.61 17.65 -0.22
CA VAL A 70 5.05 17.72 -1.58
C VAL A 70 4.69 16.30 -2.03
N HIS A 71 3.51 16.15 -2.62
CA HIS A 71 3.04 14.86 -3.13
C HIS A 71 2.98 14.88 -4.66
N VAL A 72 3.56 13.86 -5.30
CA VAL A 72 3.43 13.62 -6.73
C VAL A 72 2.52 12.44 -6.93
N TRP A 73 1.28 12.70 -7.35
CA TRP A 73 0.26 11.69 -7.55
C TRP A 73 0.39 11.01 -8.91
N TYR A 74 0.29 9.70 -8.92
CA TYR A 74 0.22 8.90 -10.15
C TYR A 74 -1.23 8.57 -10.49
N LEU A 75 -1.47 8.17 -11.73
CA LEU A 75 -2.80 7.75 -12.18
C LEU A 75 -3.26 6.53 -11.38
N GLY A 76 -4.44 6.63 -10.77
CA GLY A 76 -5.07 5.48 -10.12
C GLY A 76 -5.50 4.43 -11.14
N ILE A 77 -5.37 3.16 -10.78
CA ILE A 77 -5.75 2.03 -11.60
C ILE A 77 -7.11 1.52 -11.09
N PRO A 78 -8.17 1.60 -11.91
CA PRO A 78 -9.47 1.07 -11.54
C PRO A 78 -9.42 -0.46 -11.53
N VAL A 79 -9.89 -1.07 -10.45
CA VAL A 79 -9.92 -2.52 -10.25
C VAL A 79 -11.19 -2.94 -9.52
N SER A 80 -11.67 -4.15 -9.79
CA SER A 80 -12.90 -4.68 -9.19
C SER A 80 -12.76 -5.06 -7.71
N ALA A 81 -11.53 -5.27 -7.24
CA ALA A 81 -11.24 -5.70 -5.87
C ALA A 81 -10.12 -4.84 -5.25
N SER A 82 -10.33 -3.52 -5.18
CA SER A 82 -9.28 -2.52 -4.87
C SER A 82 -8.56 -2.76 -3.55
N HIS A 83 -9.29 -3.12 -2.50
CA HIS A 83 -8.70 -3.47 -1.21
C HIS A 83 -7.80 -4.71 -1.31
N CYS A 84 -8.26 -5.76 -2.00
CA CYS A 84 -7.51 -7.00 -2.18
C CYS A 84 -6.21 -6.77 -2.95
N ILE A 85 -6.30 -6.07 -4.08
CA ILE A 85 -5.14 -5.74 -4.92
C ILE A 85 -4.12 -4.91 -4.14
N LYS A 86 -4.54 -3.91 -3.37
CA LYS A 86 -3.63 -3.16 -2.48
C LYS A 86 -2.89 -4.08 -1.52
N GLN A 87 -3.60 -4.98 -0.84
CA GLN A 87 -2.98 -5.91 0.12
C GLN A 87 -1.97 -6.83 -0.56
N LEU A 88 -2.25 -7.29 -1.79
CA LEU A 88 -1.31 -8.09 -2.57
C LEU A 88 -0.06 -7.30 -2.96
N ILE A 89 -0.20 -6.05 -3.38
CA ILE A 89 0.94 -5.16 -3.68
C ILE A 89 1.80 -4.97 -2.43
N HIS A 90 1.17 -4.67 -1.31
CA HIS A 90 1.84 -4.50 -0.02
C HIS A 90 2.66 -5.74 0.38
N LEU A 91 2.05 -6.94 0.30
CA LEU A 91 2.73 -8.20 0.58
C LEU A 91 3.87 -8.49 -0.41
N SER A 92 3.70 -8.13 -1.68
CA SER A 92 4.74 -8.28 -2.70
C SER A 92 5.97 -7.43 -2.35
N LEU A 93 5.76 -6.16 -2.00
CA LEU A 93 6.84 -5.26 -1.60
C LEU A 93 7.59 -5.77 -0.36
N GLU A 94 6.85 -6.20 0.66
CA GLU A 94 7.46 -6.81 1.86
C GLU A 94 8.26 -8.07 1.52
N ALA A 95 7.76 -8.92 0.62
CA ALA A 95 8.46 -10.12 0.19
C ALA A 95 9.76 -9.82 -0.59
N HIS A 96 9.83 -8.66 -1.25
CA HIS A 96 11.04 -8.14 -1.89
C HIS A 96 11.96 -7.39 -0.90
N GLY A 97 11.64 -7.38 0.39
CA GLY A 97 12.44 -6.72 1.43
C GLY A 97 12.29 -5.20 1.46
N ILE A 98 11.26 -4.65 0.81
CA ILE A 98 10.97 -3.21 0.85
C ILE A 98 10.36 -2.86 2.21
N GLU A 99 10.98 -1.91 2.89
CA GLU A 99 10.60 -1.50 4.23
C GLU A 99 9.37 -0.58 4.23
N ARG A 100 8.47 -0.81 5.20
CA ARG A 100 7.40 0.13 5.54
C ARG A 100 7.90 1.20 6.49
N VAL A 101 7.51 2.45 6.23
CA VAL A 101 7.78 3.54 7.15
C VAL A 101 6.75 3.53 8.28
N TRP A 102 7.23 3.36 9.52
CA TRP A 102 6.40 3.34 10.72
C TRP A 102 6.47 4.64 11.52
N ASN A 103 6.41 5.78 10.81
CA ASN A 103 6.52 7.09 11.46
C ASN A 103 5.14 7.72 11.69
N LEU A 104 5.01 8.38 12.84
CA LEU A 104 3.91 9.29 13.11
C LEU A 104 4.16 10.57 12.34
N CYS A 105 3.21 11.01 11.51
CA CYS A 105 3.32 12.32 10.90
C CYS A 105 3.22 13.40 11.98
N PRO A 106 4.23 14.28 12.14
CA PRO A 106 4.22 15.28 13.20
C PRO A 106 3.14 16.35 13.00
N LYS A 107 2.67 16.52 11.75
CA LYS A 107 1.64 17.52 11.42
C LYS A 107 0.22 17.03 11.68
N CYS A 108 -0.13 15.84 11.19
CA CYS A 108 -1.50 15.33 11.27
C CYS A 108 -1.69 14.26 12.35
N GLY A 109 -0.62 13.81 13.03
CA GLY A 109 -0.69 12.81 14.09
C GLY A 109 -1.16 11.43 13.63
N VAL A 110 -1.05 11.12 12.33
CA VAL A 110 -1.48 9.83 11.77
C VAL A 110 -0.26 8.94 11.58
N HIS A 111 -0.40 7.66 11.95
CA HIS A 111 0.54 6.62 11.54
C HIS A 111 0.23 6.18 10.12
N TYR A 112 1.18 6.39 9.22
CA TYR A 112 1.05 5.98 7.83
C TYR A 112 1.68 4.61 7.62
N ASN A 113 0.94 3.55 7.92
CA ASN A 113 1.39 2.18 7.68
C ASN A 113 1.41 1.77 6.19
N GLU A 114 1.01 2.65 5.28
CA GLU A 114 0.94 2.38 3.84
C GLU A 114 2.03 3.09 3.04
N ILE A 115 3.07 3.60 3.72
CA ILE A 115 4.24 4.24 3.08
C ILE A 115 5.38 3.23 3.02
N PHE A 116 6.00 3.12 1.85
CA PHE A 116 7.14 2.24 1.57
C PHE A 116 8.34 3.06 1.12
N CYS A 117 9.54 2.64 1.50
CA CYS A 117 10.80 3.23 1.04
C CYS A 117 11.32 2.44 -0.17
N LEU A 118 11.03 2.92 -1.37
CA LEU A 118 11.52 2.33 -2.61
C LEU A 118 12.98 2.73 -2.89
N PRO A 119 13.75 1.90 -3.61
CA PRO A 119 15.16 2.17 -3.91
C PRO A 119 15.36 3.28 -4.96
N SER A 120 14.35 3.54 -5.79
CA SER A 120 14.34 4.60 -6.81
C SER A 120 12.91 5.08 -7.07
N ALA A 121 12.77 6.24 -7.72
CA ALA A 121 11.46 6.73 -8.18
C ALA A 121 10.83 5.77 -9.20
N ASP A 122 11.66 5.19 -10.07
CA ASP A 122 11.23 4.29 -11.15
C ASP A 122 11.03 2.84 -10.70
N ALA A 123 11.30 2.55 -9.41
CA ALA A 123 11.12 1.20 -8.86
C ALA A 123 9.67 0.73 -8.99
N TRP A 124 8.71 1.65 -8.93
CA TRP A 124 7.29 1.35 -9.15
C TRP A 124 7.02 0.76 -10.54
N GLU A 125 7.69 1.24 -11.58
CA GLU A 125 7.49 0.78 -12.96
C GLU A 125 8.16 -0.57 -13.25
N THR A 126 9.14 -0.95 -12.43
CA THR A 126 9.99 -2.12 -12.67
C THR A 126 9.73 -3.28 -11.72
N MET A 127 9.13 -3.03 -10.55
CA MET A 127 8.89 -4.04 -9.51
C MET A 127 7.45 -4.59 -9.48
N ILE A 128 6.50 -3.93 -10.17
CA ILE A 128 5.08 -4.29 -10.21
C ILE A 128 4.66 -4.51 -11.66
#